data_AF-N9WF25-F1
#
_entry.id   AF-N9WF25-F1
#
_cell.length_a   1.000
_cell.length_b   1.000
_cell.length_c   1.000
_cell.angle_alpha   90.00
_cell.angle_beta   90.00
_cell.angle_gamma   90.00
#
_symmetry.space_group_name_H-M   'P 1'
#
loop_
_entity.id
_entity.type
_entity.pdbx_description
1 polymer ?
#
loop_
_entity_poly.entity_id
_entity_poly.type
_entity_poly.pdbx_seq_one_letter_code
_entity_poly.pdbx_strand_id
1 'polypeptide(L)'
;MPIFTTTVAIMMAVASAPGAADAYTDRKPPDRPASTMTNAEIKAFNQGMASTHPYYIKCRKIEEIGSWVKKARVCHTNEEWKQLWAQGNQDARDTAEAMTRAPVNHSN
;
A
#
# COMPACT_ATOMS: atom_id res chain seq x y z
N MET A 1 -64.13 -18.74 -17.22
CA MET A 1 -63.14 -19.83 -17.15
C MET A 1 -61.82 -19.21 -16.68
N PRO A 2 -61.35 -19.49 -15.45
CA PRO A 2 -60.19 -18.83 -14.87
C PRO A 2 -58.90 -19.52 -15.29
N ILE A 3 -57.94 -18.78 -15.85
CA ILE A 3 -56.56 -19.25 -16.02
C ILE A 3 -55.76 -18.71 -14.84
N PHE A 4 -55.38 -19.64 -13.97
CA PHE A 4 -54.46 -19.47 -12.86
C PHE A 4 -53.06 -19.19 -13.41
N THR A 5 -52.49 -18.02 -13.12
CA THR A 5 -51.04 -17.80 -13.15
C THR A 5 -50.62 -16.93 -11.98
N THR A 6 -50.43 -17.58 -10.83
CA THR A 6 -49.74 -16.99 -9.67
C THR A 6 -48.25 -16.88 -9.97
N THR A 7 -47.78 -15.69 -10.34
CA THR A 7 -46.35 -15.35 -10.39
C THR A 7 -45.84 -15.18 -8.95
N VAL A 8 -45.07 -16.14 -8.46
CA VAL A 8 -44.32 -16.03 -7.20
C VAL A 8 -43.09 -15.16 -7.47
N ALA A 9 -43.10 -13.92 -6.98
CA ALA A 9 -41.93 -13.05 -6.98
C ALA A 9 -40.98 -13.47 -5.86
N ILE A 10 -39.88 -14.14 -6.22
CA ILE A 10 -38.78 -14.46 -5.30
C ILE A 10 -38.00 -13.16 -5.05
N MET A 11 -38.24 -12.53 -3.90
CA MET A 11 -37.39 -11.43 -3.42
C MET A 11 -36.05 -12.02 -2.96
N MET A 12 -35.01 -11.85 -3.77
CA MET A 12 -33.62 -12.05 -3.35
C MET A 12 -33.26 -10.96 -2.34
N ALA A 13 -33.24 -11.32 -1.06
CA ALA A 13 -32.66 -10.50 -0.02
C ALA A 13 -31.14 -10.43 -0.23
N VAL A 14 -30.67 -9.31 -0.79
CA VAL A 14 -29.26 -8.93 -0.74
C VAL A 14 -28.92 -8.61 0.72
N ALA A 15 -28.30 -9.57 1.40
CA ALA A 15 -27.68 -9.34 2.69
C ALA A 15 -26.49 -8.40 2.50
N SER A 16 -26.70 -7.10 2.73
CA SER A 16 -25.64 -6.13 2.92
C SER A 16 -24.93 -6.47 4.23
N ALA A 17 -23.82 -7.19 4.16
CA ALA A 17 -22.92 -7.35 5.29
C ALA A 17 -22.43 -5.95 5.71
N PRO A 18 -22.58 -5.55 6.99
CA PRO A 18 -21.97 -4.31 7.46
C PRO A 18 -20.47 -4.39 7.20
N GLY A 19 -19.99 -3.43 6.42
CA GLY A 19 -18.64 -3.41 5.88
C GLY A 19 -17.61 -3.29 6.98
N ALA A 20 -16.45 -3.91 6.73
CA ALA A 20 -15.19 -3.70 7.44
C ALA A 20 -14.62 -2.27 7.25
N ALA A 21 -15.49 -1.26 7.23
CA ALA A 21 -15.15 0.14 7.03
C ALA A 21 -14.76 0.83 8.36
N ASP A 22 -15.22 0.32 9.50
CA ASP A 22 -15.01 0.94 10.82
C ASP A 22 -13.65 0.64 11.47
N ALA A 23 -12.79 -0.16 10.84
CA ALA A 23 -11.45 -0.47 11.37
C ALA A 23 -10.35 0.48 10.86
N TYR A 24 -10.70 1.47 10.02
CA TYR A 24 -9.73 2.30 9.30
C TYR A 24 -9.46 3.68 9.93
N THR A 25 -10.25 4.11 10.92
CA THR A 25 -10.41 5.55 11.21
C THR A 25 -9.77 6.07 12.49
N ASP A 26 -9.28 5.23 13.40
CA ASP A 26 -8.89 5.73 14.75
C ASP A 26 -7.40 5.56 15.12
N ARG A 27 -6.53 5.20 14.16
CA ARG A 27 -5.11 4.95 14.46
C ARG A 27 -4.22 6.02 13.86
N LYS A 28 -3.38 6.66 14.67
CA LYS A 28 -2.42 7.69 14.22
C LYS A 28 -1.29 7.09 13.37
N PRO A 29 -0.77 7.81 12.36
CA PRO A 29 0.50 7.47 11.71
C PRO A 29 1.65 7.32 12.71
N PRO A 30 2.70 6.55 12.38
CA PRO A 30 3.90 6.47 13.21
C PRO A 30 4.60 7.83 13.31
N ASP A 31 5.08 8.18 14.51
CA ASP A 31 5.70 9.50 14.79
C ASP A 31 7.09 9.69 14.15
N ARG A 32 7.68 8.62 13.64
CA ARG A 32 8.99 8.61 13.00
C ARG A 32 9.05 7.58 11.87
N PRO A 33 10.01 7.70 10.93
CA PRO A 33 10.10 6.78 9.80
C PRO A 33 10.23 5.33 10.28
N ALA A 34 9.39 4.43 9.74
CA ALA A 34 9.31 3.05 10.20
C ALA A 34 10.64 2.28 10.09
N SER A 35 11.49 2.63 9.12
CA SER A 35 12.84 2.04 8.98
C SER A 35 13.77 2.33 10.17
N THR A 36 13.51 3.41 10.93
CA THR A 36 14.29 3.73 12.14
C THR A 36 13.83 2.94 13.36
N MET A 37 12.65 2.32 13.32
CA MET A 37 12.08 1.56 14.43
C MET A 37 12.68 0.15 14.48
N THR A 38 12.84 -0.40 15.68
CA THR A 38 13.22 -1.79 15.91
C THR A 38 12.08 -2.75 15.55
N ASN A 39 12.39 -4.03 15.32
CA ASN A 39 11.36 -5.03 15.01
C ASN A 39 10.33 -5.19 16.13
N ALA A 40 10.74 -5.02 17.40
CA ALA A 40 9.86 -5.10 18.55
C ALA A 40 8.85 -3.93 18.56
N GLU A 41 9.33 -2.71 18.33
CA GLU A 41 8.47 -1.52 18.24
C GLU A 41 7.49 -1.62 17.06
N ILE A 42 7.94 -2.11 15.91
CA ILE A 42 7.07 -2.32 14.73
C ILE A 42 6.01 -3.38 15.03
N LYS A 43 6.38 -4.48 15.70
CA LYS A 43 5.44 -5.53 16.10
C LYS A 43 4.38 -4.99 17.06
N ALA A 44 4.78 -4.20 18.05
CA ALA A 44 3.88 -3.54 18.97
C ALA A 44 2.96 -2.54 18.25
N PHE A 45 3.50 -1.75 17.32
CA PHE A 45 2.72 -0.80 16.51
C PHE A 45 1.65 -1.50 15.66
N ASN A 46 2.00 -2.62 15.03
CA ASN A 46 1.08 -3.39 14.18
C ASN A 46 0.10 -4.26 14.99
N GLN A 47 0.26 -4.39 16.30
CA GLN A 47 -0.59 -5.26 17.11
C GLN A 47 -2.05 -4.80 17.06
N GLY A 48 -2.98 -5.73 16.78
CA GLY A 48 -4.41 -5.42 16.65
C GLY A 48 -4.77 -4.61 15.40
N MET A 49 -3.83 -4.43 14.45
CA MET A 49 -4.09 -3.79 13.18
C MET A 49 -4.25 -4.85 12.08
N ALA A 50 -5.22 -4.67 11.19
CA ALA A 50 -5.32 -5.49 10.00
C ALA A 50 -4.13 -5.25 9.06
N SER A 51 -3.66 -6.29 8.37
CA SER A 51 -2.53 -6.20 7.42
C SER A 51 -2.80 -5.30 6.20
N THR A 52 -4.06 -4.91 6.00
CA THR A 52 -4.57 -4.02 4.94
C THR A 52 -4.73 -2.56 5.36
N HIS A 53 -4.53 -2.25 6.65
CA HIS A 53 -4.63 -0.89 7.19
C HIS A 53 -3.55 0.02 6.58
N PRO A 54 -3.78 1.34 6.36
CA PRO A 54 -2.82 2.23 5.70
C PRO A 54 -1.52 2.32 6.45
N TYR A 55 -1.62 2.42 7.78
CA TYR A 55 -0.46 2.58 8.65
C TYR A 55 0.21 1.25 9.01
N TYR A 56 -0.28 0.10 8.53
CA TYR A 56 0.37 -1.16 8.83
C TYR A 56 1.78 -1.18 8.24
N ILE A 57 2.78 -1.35 9.10
CA ILE A 57 4.19 -1.29 8.71
C ILE A 57 4.61 -2.63 8.10
N LYS A 58 5.10 -2.59 6.86
CA LYS A 58 5.71 -3.73 6.18
C LYS A 58 7.20 -3.49 5.97
N CYS A 59 8.00 -4.44 6.44
CA CYS A 59 9.43 -4.48 6.21
C CYS A 59 9.77 -5.40 5.05
N ARG A 60 10.64 -4.93 4.14
CA ARG A 60 11.25 -5.72 3.09
C ARG A 60 12.75 -5.83 3.36
N LYS A 61 13.29 -7.03 3.21
CA LYS A 61 14.73 -7.27 3.28
C LYS A 61 15.35 -6.79 1.96
N ILE A 62 16.44 -6.05 2.05
CA ILE A 62 17.26 -5.69 0.90
C ILE A 62 18.48 -6.59 0.91
N GLU A 63 18.70 -7.30 -0.20
CA GLU A 63 19.86 -8.13 -0.37
C GLU A 63 20.95 -7.30 -1.04
N GLU A 64 21.95 -6.91 -0.24
CA GLU A 64 23.15 -6.25 -0.75
C GLU A 64 24.04 -7.32 -1.40
N ILE A 65 24.06 -7.34 -2.73
CA ILE A 65 24.87 -8.30 -3.50
C ILE A 65 26.34 -8.17 -3.07
N GLY A 66 26.92 -9.26 -2.56
CA GLY A 66 28.30 -9.29 -2.06
C GLY A 66 28.48 -9.01 -0.57
N SER A 67 27.42 -8.71 0.19
CA SER A 67 27.50 -8.55 1.66
C SER A 67 26.66 -9.62 2.38
N TRP A 68 27.32 -10.71 2.81
CA TRP A 68 26.65 -11.75 3.61
C TRP A 68 26.30 -11.27 5.04
N VAL A 69 27.03 -10.27 5.53
CA VAL A 69 26.97 -9.80 6.93
C VAL A 69 25.96 -8.68 7.12
N LYS A 70 25.76 -7.79 6.13
CA LYS A 70 24.86 -6.64 6.25
C LYS A 70 23.46 -6.99 5.78
N LYS A 71 22.58 -7.33 6.73
CA LYS A 71 21.14 -7.51 6.46
C LYS A 71 20.46 -6.15 6.49
N ALA A 72 20.51 -5.42 5.38
CA ALA A 72 19.74 -4.19 5.21
C ALA A 72 18.23 -4.51 5.13
N ARG A 73 17.41 -3.65 5.72
CA ARG A 73 15.95 -3.71 5.60
C ARG A 73 15.39 -2.32 5.41
N VAL A 74 14.29 -2.25 4.68
CA VAL A 74 13.52 -1.02 4.48
C VAL A 74 12.10 -1.30 4.94
N CYS A 75 11.59 -0.46 5.83
CA CYS A 75 10.26 -0.55 6.38
C CYS A 75 9.50 0.74 6.12
N HIS A 76 8.27 0.58 5.63
CA HIS A 76 7.33 1.65 5.35
C HIS A 76 5.92 1.19 5.73
N THR A 77 5.03 2.14 5.94
CA THR A 77 3.59 1.86 6.04
C THR A 77 3.03 1.41 4.69
N ASN A 78 1.87 0.75 4.68
CA ASN A 78 1.21 0.36 3.43
C ASN A 78 0.92 1.59 2.53
N GLU A 79 0.58 2.73 3.12
CA GLU A 79 0.35 3.98 2.39
C GLU A 79 1.64 4.51 1.75
N GLU A 80 2.73 4.59 2.52
CA GLU A 80 4.04 4.98 2.00
C GLU A 80 4.51 4.04 0.88
N TRP A 81 4.30 2.72 1.02
CA TRP A 81 4.64 1.78 -0.04
C TRP A 81 3.87 2.03 -1.34
N LYS A 82 2.60 2.46 -1.26
CA LYS A 82 1.82 2.84 -2.44
C LYS A 82 2.40 4.09 -3.10
N GLN A 83 2.77 5.10 -2.30
CA GLN A 83 3.37 6.34 -2.79
C GLN A 83 4.73 6.07 -3.45
N LEU A 84 5.61 5.29 -2.80
CA LEU A 84 6.92 4.91 -3.34
C LEU A 84 6.80 4.12 -4.64
N TRP A 85 5.79 3.26 -4.77
CA TRP A 85 5.54 2.54 -6.01
C TRP A 85 5.14 3.48 -7.15
N ALA A 86 4.26 4.45 -6.88
CA ALA A 86 3.86 5.45 -7.87
C ALA A 86 5.04 6.33 -8.27
N GLN A 87 5.81 6.81 -7.29
CA GLN A 87 6.97 7.67 -7.51
C GLN A 87 8.08 6.95 -8.29
N GLY A 88 8.40 5.70 -7.95
CA GLY A 88 9.47 4.95 -8.62
C GLY A 88 9.24 4.76 -10.13
N ASN A 89 7.98 4.65 -10.56
CA ASN A 89 7.66 4.61 -11.99
C ASN A 89 7.93 5.94 -12.69
N GLN A 90 7.70 7.06 -12.01
CA GLN A 90 7.99 8.38 -12.53
C GLN A 90 9.51 8.63 -12.55
N ASP A 91 10.21 8.31 -11.46
CA ASP A 91 11.66 8.47 -11.35
C ASP A 91 12.40 7.71 -12.46
N ALA A 92 11.91 6.51 -12.82
CA ALA A 92 12.48 5.73 -13.92
C ALA A 92 12.33 6.43 -15.28
N ARG A 93 11.18 7.07 -15.53
CA ARG A 93 10.95 7.85 -16.76
C ARG A 93 11.81 9.09 -16.78
N ASP A 94 11.84 9.84 -15.68
CA ASP A 94 12.61 11.07 -15.56
C ASP A 94 14.11 10.79 -15.74
N THR A 95 14.60 9.67 -15.21
CA THR A 95 15.98 9.22 -15.42
C THR A 95 16.25 8.92 -16.89
N ALA A 96 15.38 8.16 -17.55
CA ALA A 96 15.54 7.83 -18.97
C ALA A 96 15.51 9.09 -19.85
N GLU A 97 14.60 10.02 -19.56
CA GLU A 97 14.54 11.30 -20.25
C GLU A 97 15.81 12.11 -20.00
N ALA A 98 16.28 12.23 -18.75
CA ALA A 98 17.51 12.95 -18.42
C ALA A 98 18.73 12.38 -19.16
N MET A 99 18.82 11.06 -19.34
CA MET A 99 19.91 10.41 -20.07
C MET A 99 19.80 10.58 -21.60
N THR A 100 18.59 10.75 -22.13
CA THR A 100 18.34 10.89 -23.59
C THR A 100 18.39 12.36 -24.06
N ARG A 101 18.19 13.31 -23.14
CA ARG A 101 18.38 14.75 -23.42
C ARG A 101 19.87 15.02 -23.64
N ALA A 102 20.33 15.04 -24.89
CA ALA A 102 21.59 15.68 -25.23
C ALA A 102 21.55 17.16 -24.74
N PRO A 103 22.66 17.74 -24.24
CA PRO A 103 22.71 19.17 -23.96
C PRO A 103 22.62 19.94 -25.28
N VAL A 104 21.39 20.24 -25.71
CA VAL A 104 21.17 21.18 -26.81
C VAL A 104 21.40 22.57 -26.23
N ASN A 105 22.60 23.10 -26.44
CA ASN A 105 22.89 24.52 -26.27
C ASN A 105 21.98 25.29 -27.25
N HIS A 106 20.82 25.73 -26.77
CA HIS A 106 20.00 26.68 -27.49
C HIS A 106 20.55 28.08 -27.15
N SER A 107 21.63 28.47 -27.83
CA SER A 107 22.03 29.88 -27.88
C SER A 107 20.99 30.62 -28.72
N ASN A 108 20.37 31.63 -28.12
CA ASN A 108 19.57 32.65 -28.81
C ASN A 108 20.48 33.78 -29.28
#